data_AF-A0A2C9LVP3-F1
#
_entry.id   AF-A0A2C9LVP3-F1
#
_cell.length_a   1.000
_cell.length_b   1.000
_cell.length_c   1.000
_cell.angle_alpha   90.00
_cell.angle_beta   90.00
_cell.angle_gamma   90.00
#
_symmetry.space_group_name_H-M   'P 1'
#
loop_
_entity.id
_entity.type
_entity.pdbx_description
1 polymer ?
#
loop_
_entity_poly.entity_id
_entity_poly.type
_entity_poly.pdbx_seq_one_letter_code
_entity_poly.pdbx_strand_id
1 'polypeptide(L)'
;MEFNMGTIQNRKDILSSVLLFLDKRSEFENIRKQIKENLLKDQLVYSFHIEIDLGHLFEYDVSLGNRILKYPLESSSLFQEIIFHFCQSHDLLPPKTTLAQVYAHLKIVHFPSCGFDIGSLSDLIKYINYPGFVKVVGVVIGISGLVKYTQSTKYICPLTECPGHDGNHYIRMHVSGALETHIVRNDFRCGFCGEILEEAISFRNLSDKMVIEIVPVKIVNSGQKIILSNERLQAISVILRDEQVNSIELGQGYTVVGTCRVDRNAEDIVISLEANNIMKFKPSFLVSLSTSSRIIQKLHDVCTRSPWLWPFFLAHIFGARIVPGGYMIKLRLLLLISLVLDPEVNYLHILSIGKESSLYFSLVQFAQKFAQRFFPVSVASPLSLLD
;
A
#
# COMPACT_ATOMS: atom_id res chain seq x y z
N MET A 1 31.46 -5.86 34.13
CA MET A 1 30.57 -4.98 33.35
C MET A 1 31.42 -4.25 32.32
N GLU A 2 31.78 -4.93 31.23
CA GLU A 2 32.27 -4.25 30.03
C GLU A 2 31.05 -3.64 29.36
N PHE A 3 30.86 -2.33 29.55
CA PHE A 3 29.84 -1.59 28.80
C PHE A 3 30.17 -1.72 27.31
N ASN A 4 29.21 -2.26 26.56
CA ASN A 4 29.36 -2.70 25.19
C ASN A 4 29.53 -1.47 24.25
N MET A 5 30.75 -0.94 24.21
CA MET A 5 31.15 0.23 23.39
C MET A 5 30.74 0.08 21.91
N GLY A 6 30.74 -1.14 21.38
CA GLY A 6 30.35 -1.44 20.00
C GLY A 6 28.86 -1.22 19.70
N THR A 7 27.96 -1.45 20.67
CA THR A 7 26.51 -1.23 20.45
C THR A 7 26.14 0.24 20.52
N ILE A 8 26.84 1.03 21.34
CA ILE A 8 26.63 2.48 21.45
C ILE A 8 27.08 3.20 20.17
N GLN A 9 28.27 2.85 19.66
CA GLN A 9 28.77 3.46 18.43
C GLN A 9 27.86 3.14 17.24
N ASN A 10 27.46 1.88 17.10
CA ASN A 10 26.52 1.45 16.06
C ASN A 10 25.20 2.24 16.12
N ARG A 11 24.62 2.42 17.32
CA ARG A 11 23.39 3.22 17.47
C ARG A 11 23.58 4.68 17.02
N LYS A 12 24.69 5.31 17.38
CA LYS A 12 25.00 6.69 16.97
C LYS A 12 25.15 6.81 15.45
N ASP A 13 25.80 5.85 14.82
CA ASP A 13 26.00 5.84 13.37
C ASP A 13 24.63 5.76 12.65
N ILE A 14 23.72 4.92 13.14
CA ILE A 14 22.36 4.78 12.57
C ILE A 14 21.54 6.05 12.77
N LEU A 15 21.56 6.65 13.96
CA LEU A 15 20.88 7.92 14.22
C LEU A 15 21.42 9.04 13.30
N SER A 16 22.72 9.03 13.03
CA SER A 16 23.36 9.95 12.09
C SER A 16 22.87 9.71 10.66
N SER A 17 22.74 8.46 10.22
CA SER A 17 22.12 8.12 8.93
C SER A 17 20.68 8.62 8.81
N VAL A 18 19.86 8.47 9.86
CA VAL A 18 18.47 8.97 9.87
C VAL A 18 18.44 10.49 9.76
N LEU A 19 19.30 11.19 10.51
CA LEU A 19 19.38 12.66 10.47
C LEU A 19 19.81 13.15 9.08
N LEU A 20 20.84 12.53 8.49
CA LEU A 20 21.30 12.85 7.13
C LEU A 20 20.23 12.57 6.08
N PHE A 21 19.46 11.50 6.26
CA PHE A 21 18.33 11.20 5.38
C PHE A 21 17.27 12.32 5.41
N LEU A 22 16.82 12.70 6.61
CA LEU A 22 15.81 13.74 6.80
C LEU A 22 16.28 15.10 6.27
N ASP A 23 17.55 15.44 6.48
CA ASP A 23 18.14 16.70 6.00
C ASP A 23 18.24 16.74 4.46
N LYS A 24 18.82 15.70 3.85
CA LYS A 24 18.97 15.61 2.38
C LYS A 24 17.65 15.66 1.62
N ARG A 25 16.58 15.10 2.20
CA ARG A 25 15.23 15.10 1.61
C ARG A 25 14.42 16.34 2.01
N SER A 26 15.01 17.24 2.80
CA SER A 26 14.33 18.42 3.35
C SER A 26 13.04 18.07 4.11
N GLU A 27 12.99 16.87 4.71
CA GLU A 27 11.82 16.38 5.45
C GLU A 27 11.55 17.22 6.71
N PHE A 28 12.56 17.89 7.26
CA PHE A 28 12.36 18.80 8.40
C PHE A 28 11.39 19.96 8.08
N GLU A 29 11.38 20.46 6.85
CA GLU A 29 10.41 21.49 6.43
C GLU A 29 8.99 20.90 6.28
N ASN A 30 8.89 19.66 5.80
CA ASN A 30 7.64 18.92 5.76
C ASN A 30 7.10 18.65 7.17
N ILE A 31 7.98 18.26 8.10
CA ILE A 31 7.65 18.10 9.53
C ILE A 31 7.10 19.41 10.10
N ARG A 32 7.75 20.57 9.87
CA ARG A 32 7.23 21.87 10.32
C ARG A 32 5.82 22.15 9.81
N LYS A 33 5.49 21.75 8.58
CA LYS A 33 4.14 21.87 8.02
C LYS A 33 3.15 20.94 8.74
N GLN A 34 3.51 19.67 8.92
CA GLN A 34 2.67 18.68 9.61
C GLN A 34 2.41 19.05 11.08
N ILE A 35 3.36 19.72 11.76
CA ILE A 35 3.15 20.22 13.13
C ILE A 35 1.97 21.18 13.18
N LYS A 36 1.85 22.11 12.22
CA LYS A 36 0.73 23.05 12.18
C LYS A 36 -0.60 22.32 12.07
N GLU A 37 -0.66 21.28 11.25
CA GLU A 37 -1.87 20.45 11.09
C GLU A 37 -2.17 19.63 12.34
N ASN A 38 -1.15 19.08 13.01
CA ASN A 38 -1.33 18.30 14.24
C ASN A 38 -1.77 19.17 15.42
N LEU A 39 -1.22 20.38 15.57
CA LEU A 39 -1.61 21.33 16.62
C LEU A 39 -3.08 21.75 16.49
N LEU A 40 -3.63 21.79 15.28
CA LEU A 40 -5.05 22.09 15.06
C LEU A 40 -5.99 20.97 15.53
N LYS A 41 -5.50 19.73 15.67
CA LYS A 41 -6.34 18.56 15.96
C LYS A 41 -6.46 18.25 17.45
N ASP A 42 -5.75 18.95 18.33
CA ASP A 42 -5.70 18.72 19.79
C ASP A 42 -5.62 17.22 20.18
N GLN A 43 -4.69 16.49 19.54
CA GLN A 43 -4.57 15.05 19.72
C GLN A 43 -3.55 14.68 20.80
N LEU A 44 -3.79 13.53 21.45
CA LEU A 44 -2.87 12.95 22.43
C LEU A 44 -1.47 12.69 21.83
N VAL A 45 -1.42 12.35 20.54
CA VAL A 45 -0.19 11.98 19.81
C VAL A 45 -0.04 12.80 18.55
N TYR A 46 1.18 13.27 18.30
CA TYR A 46 1.63 13.98 17.11
C TYR A 46 2.18 12.97 16.10
N SER A 47 1.39 12.69 15.05
CA SER A 47 1.75 11.74 14.01
C SER A 47 2.45 12.44 12.83
N PHE A 48 3.62 11.94 12.45
CA PHE A 48 4.43 12.44 11.35
C PHE A 48 4.54 11.38 10.26
N HIS A 49 4.16 11.74 9.05
CA HIS A 49 4.21 10.87 7.87
C HIS A 49 5.47 11.18 7.07
N ILE A 50 6.30 10.16 6.88
CA ILE A 50 7.57 10.26 6.17
C ILE A 50 7.53 9.28 5.00
N GLU A 51 7.60 9.80 3.79
CA GLU A 51 7.56 8.98 2.59
C GLU A 51 8.94 8.38 2.31
N ILE A 52 9.00 7.05 2.31
CA ILE A 52 10.24 6.31 2.08
C ILE A 52 10.18 5.64 0.70
N ASP A 53 11.05 6.10 -0.19
CA ASP A 53 11.41 5.38 -1.41
C ASP A 53 12.59 4.46 -1.09
N LEU A 54 12.32 3.16 -0.91
CA LEU A 54 13.37 2.20 -0.59
C LEU A 54 14.35 2.00 -1.75
N GLY A 55 13.92 2.17 -3.00
CA GLY A 55 14.78 2.04 -4.17
C GLY A 55 15.86 3.11 -4.17
N HIS A 56 15.45 4.38 -4.05
CA HIS A 56 16.37 5.50 -3.94
C HIS A 56 17.22 5.42 -2.66
N LEU A 57 16.64 4.98 -1.53
CA LEU A 57 17.38 4.79 -0.28
C LEU A 57 18.53 3.78 -0.40
N PHE A 58 18.32 2.67 -1.09
CA PHE A 58 19.41 1.72 -1.32
C PHE A 58 20.55 2.27 -2.18
N GLU A 59 20.32 3.27 -3.03
CA GLU A 59 21.38 3.85 -3.86
C GLU A 59 22.36 4.71 -3.05
N TYR A 60 21.93 5.34 -1.95
CA TYR A 60 22.80 6.21 -1.15
C TYR A 60 23.09 5.72 0.29
N ASP A 61 22.18 4.98 0.94
CA ASP A 61 22.40 4.42 2.28
C ASP A 61 21.75 3.03 2.38
N VAL A 62 22.52 2.02 1.95
CA VAL A 62 22.14 0.61 1.97
C VAL A 62 21.87 0.12 3.39
N SER A 63 22.58 0.63 4.38
CA SER A 63 22.48 0.20 5.78
C SER A 63 21.15 0.63 6.38
N LEU A 64 20.79 1.91 6.22
CA LEU A 64 19.50 2.43 6.64
C LEU A 64 18.34 1.77 5.87
N GLY A 65 18.47 1.61 4.55
CA GLY A 65 17.47 0.93 3.72
C GLY A 65 17.20 -0.50 4.17
N ASN A 66 18.26 -1.27 4.45
CA ASN A 66 18.11 -2.64 4.96
C ASN A 66 17.47 -2.68 6.34
N ARG A 67 17.75 -1.69 7.20
CA ARG A 67 17.16 -1.62 8.53
C ARG A 67 15.67 -1.32 8.47
N ILE A 68 15.25 -0.35 7.64
CA ILE A 68 13.83 -0.04 7.43
C ILE A 68 13.10 -1.25 6.85
N LEU A 69 13.69 -1.93 5.86
CA LEU A 69 13.10 -3.10 5.23
C LEU A 69 12.91 -4.27 6.22
N LYS A 70 13.91 -4.58 7.05
CA LYS A 70 13.89 -5.76 7.93
C LYS A 70 13.29 -5.51 9.30
N TYR A 71 13.44 -4.31 9.84
CA TYR A 71 13.07 -3.94 11.21
C TYR A 71 12.27 -2.62 11.22
N PRO A 72 11.03 -2.63 10.69
CA PRO A 72 10.23 -1.42 10.54
C PRO A 72 9.88 -0.75 11.88
N LEU A 73 9.56 -1.54 12.92
CA LEU A 73 9.24 -1.04 14.25
C LEU A 73 10.42 -0.30 14.89
N GLU A 74 11.60 -0.92 14.88
CA GLU A 74 12.83 -0.30 15.38
C GLU A 74 13.18 0.96 14.58
N SER A 75 13.01 0.91 13.26
CA SER A 75 13.28 2.06 12.39
C SER A 75 12.35 3.22 12.70
N SER A 76 11.04 2.97 12.86
CA SER A 76 10.08 4.00 13.27
C SER A 76 10.49 4.65 14.60
N SER A 77 10.94 3.87 15.59
CA SER A 77 11.41 4.43 16.87
C SER A 77 12.65 5.33 16.74
N LEU A 78 13.57 5.01 15.82
CA LEU A 78 14.76 5.82 15.57
C LEU A 78 14.39 7.16 14.93
N PHE A 79 13.45 7.15 13.98
CA PHE A 79 12.91 8.37 13.39
C PHE A 79 12.13 9.21 14.40
N GLN A 80 11.33 8.56 15.25
CA GLN A 80 10.61 9.21 16.35
C GLN A 80 11.58 9.96 17.29
N GLU A 81 12.70 9.36 17.67
CA GLU A 81 13.73 9.98 18.53
C GLU A 81 14.32 11.24 17.89
N ILE A 82 14.74 11.15 16.61
CA ILE A 82 15.29 12.30 15.88
C ILE A 82 14.26 13.42 15.73
N ILE A 83 13.02 13.09 15.39
CA ILE A 83 11.94 14.07 15.23
C ILE A 83 11.61 14.74 16.56
N PHE A 84 11.55 13.99 17.65
CA PHE A 84 11.31 14.56 18.98
C PHE A 84 12.39 15.56 19.36
N HIS A 85 13.68 15.22 19.19
CA HIS A 85 14.79 16.12 19.47
C HIS A 85 14.81 17.35 18.54
N PHE A 86 14.48 17.17 17.27
CA PHE A 86 14.34 18.29 16.34
C PHE A 86 13.23 19.25 16.79
N CYS A 87 12.05 18.72 17.15
CA CYS A 87 10.93 19.52 17.63
C CYS A 87 11.26 20.24 18.95
N GLN A 88 11.94 19.57 19.87
CA GLN A 88 12.33 20.14 21.17
C GLN A 88 13.38 21.25 21.01
N SER A 89 14.39 21.04 20.16
CA SER A 89 15.45 22.05 19.93
C SER A 89 14.97 23.31 19.22
N HIS A 90 13.82 23.25 18.55
CA HIS A 90 13.23 24.38 17.83
C HIS A 90 11.93 24.89 18.46
N ASP A 91 11.59 24.44 19.68
CA ASP A 91 10.37 24.80 20.42
C ASP A 91 9.08 24.66 19.58
N LEU A 92 8.99 23.60 18.77
CA LEU A 92 7.87 23.40 17.83
C LEU A 92 6.66 22.69 18.45
N LEU A 93 6.88 21.98 19.55
CA LEU A 93 5.83 21.26 20.29
C LEU A 93 5.66 21.89 21.69
N PRO A 94 4.49 21.71 22.33
CA PRO A 94 4.28 22.20 23.68
C PRO A 94 5.37 21.71 24.67
N PRO A 95 5.76 22.54 25.66
CA PRO A 95 6.91 22.23 26.52
C PRO A 95 6.73 20.99 27.42
N LYS A 96 5.49 20.48 27.55
CA LYS A 96 5.19 19.26 28.31
C LYS A 96 5.13 17.99 27.45
N THR A 97 5.42 18.09 26.16
CA THR A 97 5.37 16.95 25.24
C THR A 97 6.49 15.97 25.53
N THR A 98 6.15 14.69 25.64
CA THR A 98 7.11 13.60 25.85
C THR A 98 7.39 12.86 24.54
N LEU A 99 8.48 12.09 24.51
CA LEU A 99 8.80 11.22 23.37
C LEU A 99 7.64 10.27 23.02
N ALA A 100 6.89 9.79 24.02
CA ALA A 100 5.75 8.88 23.84
C ALA A 100 4.57 9.51 23.09
N GLN A 101 4.55 10.85 22.94
CA GLN A 101 3.55 11.58 22.16
C GLN A 101 3.96 11.83 20.72
N VAL A 102 5.15 11.42 20.29
CA VAL A 102 5.60 11.57 18.91
C VAL A 102 5.50 10.22 18.22
N TYR A 103 4.92 10.18 17.02
CA TYR A 103 4.86 8.97 16.21
C TYR A 103 5.40 9.25 14.81
N ALA A 104 6.30 8.40 14.34
CA ALA A 104 6.88 8.49 12.99
C ALA A 104 6.37 7.33 12.12
N HIS A 105 5.39 7.62 11.27
CA HIS A 105 4.89 6.67 10.28
C HIS A 105 5.77 6.69 9.03
N LEU A 106 6.59 5.65 8.87
CA LEU A 106 7.43 5.44 7.69
C LEU A 106 6.58 4.81 6.57
N LYS A 107 6.04 5.64 5.68
CA LYS A 107 5.15 5.21 4.60
C LYS A 107 5.97 4.79 3.38
N ILE A 108 6.01 3.50 3.08
CA ILE A 108 6.78 2.99 1.94
C ILE A 108 6.05 3.29 0.62
N VAL A 109 6.56 4.25 -0.15
CA VAL A 109 5.95 4.68 -1.43
C VAL A 109 6.54 3.96 -2.65
N HIS A 110 7.78 3.49 -2.55
CA HIS A 110 8.40 2.67 -3.59
C HIS A 110 9.13 1.51 -2.95
N PHE A 111 8.86 0.31 -3.47
CA PHE A 111 9.42 -0.93 -2.95
C PHE A 111 10.19 -1.65 -4.09
N PRO A 112 11.51 -1.79 -3.97
CA PRO A 112 12.35 -2.31 -5.03
C PRO A 112 12.07 -3.79 -5.31
N SER A 113 12.50 -4.27 -6.47
CA SER A 113 12.43 -5.69 -6.84
C SER A 113 13.56 -6.46 -6.15
N CYS A 114 13.39 -6.81 -4.88
CA CYS A 114 14.43 -7.42 -4.04
C CYS A 114 14.06 -8.80 -3.48
N GLY A 115 13.09 -9.50 -4.10
CA GLY A 115 12.75 -10.89 -3.75
C GLY A 115 11.72 -11.06 -2.64
N PHE A 116 11.22 -9.97 -2.06
CA PHE A 116 10.15 -9.95 -1.05
C PHE A 116 8.75 -9.82 -1.67
N ASP A 117 8.60 -10.24 -2.93
CA ASP A 117 7.35 -10.25 -3.68
C ASP A 117 6.54 -11.52 -3.38
N ILE A 118 5.30 -11.34 -2.92
CA ILE A 118 4.35 -12.41 -2.65
C ILE A 118 3.51 -12.66 -3.90
N GLY A 119 3.67 -13.85 -4.49
CA GLY A 119 2.92 -14.28 -5.68
C GLY A 119 1.73 -15.17 -5.37
N SER A 120 1.68 -15.77 -4.18
CA SER A 120 0.68 -16.76 -3.75
C SER A 120 0.57 -16.79 -2.23
N LEU A 121 -0.48 -17.43 -1.70
CA LEU A 121 -0.59 -17.67 -0.25
C LEU A 121 0.59 -18.49 0.29
N SER A 122 1.07 -19.48 -0.48
CA SER A 122 2.24 -20.28 -0.11
C SER A 122 3.52 -19.45 0.03
N ASP A 123 3.65 -18.34 -0.72
CA ASP A 123 4.77 -17.41 -0.53
C ASP A 123 4.62 -16.62 0.77
N LEU A 124 3.41 -16.18 1.12
CA LEU A 124 3.15 -15.47 2.38
C LEU A 124 3.51 -16.34 3.60
N ILE A 125 3.22 -17.63 3.55
CA ILE A 125 3.54 -18.59 4.62
C ILE A 125 5.06 -18.62 4.92
N LYS A 126 5.91 -18.43 3.90
CA LYS A 126 7.38 -18.38 4.09
C LYS A 126 7.82 -17.18 4.94
N TYR A 127 6.98 -16.15 5.04
CA TYR A 127 7.26 -14.91 5.75
C TYR A 127 6.57 -14.80 7.12
N ILE A 128 5.95 -15.88 7.65
CA ILE A 128 5.29 -15.88 8.97
C ILE A 128 6.18 -15.32 10.09
N ASN A 129 7.46 -15.69 10.08
CA ASN A 129 8.42 -15.27 11.11
C ASN A 129 9.32 -14.12 10.64
N TYR A 130 9.01 -13.51 9.49
CA TYR A 130 9.80 -12.41 8.96
C TYR A 130 9.23 -11.07 9.45
N PRO A 131 9.98 -10.29 10.24
CA PRO A 131 9.47 -9.04 10.83
C PRO A 131 9.44 -7.86 9.85
N GLY A 132 10.04 -8.02 8.67
CA GLY A 132 10.21 -6.96 7.70
C GLY A 132 9.04 -6.80 6.72
N PHE A 133 9.19 -5.84 5.82
CA PHE A 133 8.21 -5.56 4.79
C PHE A 133 8.26 -6.56 3.63
N VAL A 134 7.08 -6.92 3.15
CA VAL A 134 6.83 -7.72 1.96
C VAL A 134 5.88 -6.97 1.04
N LYS A 135 5.89 -7.33 -0.25
CA LYS A 135 5.07 -6.68 -1.29
C LYS A 135 4.15 -7.68 -1.95
N VAL A 136 2.86 -7.35 -2.05
CA VAL A 136 1.89 -8.09 -2.88
C VAL A 136 1.28 -7.16 -3.91
N VAL A 137 1.12 -7.65 -5.13
CA VAL A 137 0.41 -6.95 -6.20
C VAL A 137 -0.75 -7.83 -6.62
N GLY A 138 -1.98 -7.34 -6.51
CA GLY A 138 -3.17 -8.15 -6.73
C GLY A 138 -4.43 -7.35 -6.99
N VAL A 139 -5.52 -8.05 -7.29
CA VAL A 139 -6.86 -7.48 -7.47
C VAL A 139 -7.69 -7.74 -6.22
N VAL A 140 -8.40 -6.73 -5.75
CA VAL A 140 -9.30 -6.84 -4.59
C VAL A 140 -10.57 -7.55 -5.02
N ILE A 141 -10.88 -8.66 -4.37
CA ILE A 141 -12.07 -9.49 -4.65
C ILE A 141 -13.11 -9.46 -3.51
N GLY A 142 -12.72 -8.99 -2.33
CA GLY A 142 -13.58 -8.89 -1.15
C GLY A 142 -13.18 -7.73 -0.27
N ILE A 143 -14.18 -7.09 0.36
CA ILE A 143 -14.00 -5.98 1.28
C ILE A 143 -14.93 -6.22 2.48
N SER A 144 -14.38 -6.19 3.69
CA SER A 144 -15.17 -6.31 4.93
C SER A 144 -15.87 -4.99 5.27
N GLY A 145 -16.81 -5.05 6.21
CA GLY A 145 -17.32 -3.84 6.86
C GLY A 145 -16.23 -3.09 7.63
N LEU A 146 -16.46 -1.79 7.86
CA LEU A 146 -15.62 -0.95 8.72
C LEU A 146 -15.78 -1.35 10.19
N VAL A 147 -14.66 -1.51 10.89
CA VAL A 147 -14.61 -1.81 12.32
C VAL A 147 -13.73 -0.78 13.01
N LYS A 148 -14.16 -0.27 14.17
CA LYS A 148 -13.34 0.62 14.99
C LYS A 148 -12.31 -0.16 15.79
N TYR A 149 -11.11 0.39 15.92
CA TYR A 149 -10.04 -0.14 16.77
C TYR A 149 -9.41 0.98 17.61
N THR A 150 -8.69 0.59 18.67
CA THR A 150 -7.97 1.57 19.51
C THR A 150 -6.68 1.99 18.82
N GLN A 151 -6.65 3.20 18.27
CA GLN A 151 -5.47 3.76 17.60
C GLN A 151 -4.44 4.21 18.62
N SER A 152 -4.86 4.90 19.67
CA SER A 152 -3.99 5.28 20.77
C SER A 152 -4.74 5.38 22.08
N THR A 153 -4.06 5.17 23.19
CA THR A 153 -4.61 5.37 24.52
C THR A 153 -3.52 5.79 25.51
N LYS A 154 -3.95 6.36 26.64
CA LYS A 154 -3.09 6.78 27.74
C LYS A 154 -3.30 5.86 28.92
N TYR A 155 -2.21 5.45 29.55
CA TYR A 155 -2.18 4.76 30.82
C TYR A 155 -1.64 5.68 31.92
N ILE A 156 -2.18 5.54 33.12
CA ILE A 156 -1.78 6.30 34.31
C ILE A 156 -1.51 5.35 35.47
N CYS A 157 -0.55 5.69 36.32
CA CYS A 157 -0.35 4.96 37.57
C CYS A 157 -1.51 5.29 38.53
N PRO A 158 -2.13 4.32 39.22
CA PRO A 158 -3.20 4.61 40.18
C PRO A 158 -2.71 5.35 41.43
N LEU A 159 -1.42 5.25 41.76
CA LEU A 159 -0.82 5.95 42.90
C LEU A 159 -0.58 7.42 42.56
N THR A 160 -1.38 8.33 43.13
CA THR A 160 -1.32 9.78 42.88
C THR A 160 0.03 10.42 43.20
N GLU A 161 0.77 9.88 44.16
CA GLU A 161 2.11 10.36 44.54
C GLU A 161 3.21 9.90 43.57
N CYS A 162 2.90 8.95 42.67
CA CYS A 162 3.86 8.43 41.72
C CYS A 162 4.04 9.42 40.55
N PRO A 163 5.29 9.68 40.10
CA PRO A 163 5.52 10.44 38.87
C PRO A 163 4.84 9.85 37.63
N GLY A 164 4.47 8.57 37.67
CA GLY A 164 3.72 7.91 36.60
C GLY A 164 2.21 8.16 36.60
N HIS A 165 1.64 8.83 37.62
CA HIS A 165 0.22 9.20 37.66
C HIS A 165 -0.05 10.38 36.73
N ASP A 166 0.74 11.43 36.91
CA ASP A 166 0.65 12.65 36.11
C ASP A 166 1.53 12.58 34.86
N GLY A 167 1.22 13.44 33.88
CA GLY A 167 2.00 13.54 32.65
C GLY A 167 1.68 12.48 31.59
N ASN A 168 2.50 12.43 30.55
CA ASN A 168 2.27 11.65 29.33
C ASN A 168 3.35 10.58 29.16
N HIS A 169 3.62 9.82 30.22
CA HIS A 169 4.69 8.81 30.26
C HIS A 169 4.30 7.50 29.58
N TYR A 170 3.03 7.10 29.68
CA TYR A 170 2.55 5.81 29.17
C TYR A 170 1.48 6.00 28.11
N ILE A 171 1.89 6.54 26.96
CA ILE A 171 1.02 6.60 25.79
C ILE A 171 1.37 5.44 24.87
N ARG A 172 0.35 4.70 24.48
CA ARG A 172 0.47 3.58 23.55
C ARG A 172 -0.30 3.92 22.29
N MET A 173 0.35 3.68 21.16
CA MET A 173 -0.24 3.86 19.83
C MET A 173 -0.03 2.59 19.02
N HIS A 174 -0.98 2.31 18.14
CA HIS A 174 -0.84 1.28 17.13
C HIS A 174 0.28 1.62 16.15
N VAL A 175 1.23 0.70 16.00
CA VAL A 175 2.26 0.76 14.96
C VAL A 175 2.05 -0.41 14.02
N SER A 176 2.17 -0.22 12.70
CA SER A 176 2.06 -1.30 11.72
C SER A 176 3.01 -2.45 12.07
N GLY A 177 2.49 -3.67 12.17
CA GLY A 177 3.22 -4.86 12.61
C GLY A 177 3.08 -5.17 14.10
N ALA A 178 2.48 -4.29 14.91
CA ALA A 178 2.16 -4.55 16.30
C ALA A 178 0.74 -5.14 16.45
N LEU A 179 0.56 -6.07 17.39
CA LEU A 179 -0.77 -6.59 17.72
C LEU A 179 -1.57 -5.54 18.51
N GLU A 180 -2.89 -5.53 18.34
CA GLU A 180 -3.78 -4.63 19.09
C GLU A 180 -3.75 -4.94 20.60
N THR A 181 -3.56 -6.22 20.95
CA THR A 181 -3.28 -6.66 22.31
C THR A 181 -1.98 -6.09 22.87
N HIS A 182 -1.08 -5.49 22.09
CA HIS A 182 0.08 -4.78 22.63
C HIS A 182 -0.25 -3.34 23.05
N ILE A 183 -1.41 -2.82 22.65
CA ILE A 183 -1.85 -1.45 22.92
C ILE A 183 -2.76 -1.45 24.14
N VAL A 184 -3.74 -2.35 24.18
CA VAL A 184 -4.73 -2.45 25.25
C VAL A 184 -4.50 -3.73 26.05
N ARG A 185 -3.97 -3.59 27.28
CA ARG A 185 -3.80 -4.66 28.26
C ARG A 185 -4.05 -4.15 29.66
N ASN A 186 -4.26 -5.10 30.58
CA ASN A 186 -4.55 -4.84 31.98
C ASN A 186 -3.36 -5.18 32.89
N ASP A 187 -2.17 -5.43 32.33
CA ASP A 187 -0.98 -5.87 33.07
C ASP A 187 0.26 -5.00 32.78
N PHE A 188 0.07 -3.83 32.19
CA PHE A 188 1.15 -2.87 32.05
C PHE A 188 1.59 -2.37 33.43
N ARG A 189 2.90 -2.29 33.65
CA ARG A 189 3.48 -1.86 34.93
C ARG A 189 4.13 -0.50 34.81
N CYS A 190 3.96 0.30 35.84
CA CYS A 190 4.62 1.59 36.00
C CYS A 190 6.13 1.37 36.14
N GLY A 191 6.93 2.07 35.33
CA GLY A 191 8.39 2.03 35.41
C GLY A 191 8.97 2.67 36.67
N PHE A 192 8.17 3.45 37.42
CA PHE A 192 8.63 4.14 38.63
C PHE A 192 8.37 3.34 39.92
N CYS A 193 7.17 2.78 40.07
CA CYS A 193 6.75 2.08 41.31
C CYS A 193 6.38 0.60 41.10
N GLY A 194 6.33 0.11 39.85
CA GLY A 194 5.99 -1.29 39.54
C GLY A 194 4.50 -1.64 39.57
N GLU A 195 3.64 -0.71 40.01
CA GLU A 195 2.18 -0.90 40.05
C GLU A 195 1.56 -1.08 38.67
N ILE A 196 0.40 -1.76 38.63
CA ILE A 196 -0.36 -1.94 37.40
C ILE A 196 -0.95 -0.58 36.98
N LEU A 197 -0.72 -0.21 35.72
CA LEU A 197 -1.25 1.01 35.14
C LEU A 197 -2.73 0.83 34.78
N GLU A 198 -3.50 1.88 34.99
CA GLU A 198 -4.91 1.97 34.62
C GLU A 198 -5.07 2.75 33.31
N GLU A 199 -5.97 2.30 32.44
CA GLU A 199 -6.25 3.01 31.20
C GLU A 199 -7.13 4.24 31.47
N ALA A 200 -6.66 5.41 31.03
CA ALA A 200 -7.43 6.64 31.05
C ALA A 200 -8.35 6.68 29.81
N ILE A 201 -9.52 6.03 29.90
CA ILE A 201 -10.48 5.82 28.80
C ILE A 201 -10.87 7.11 28.08
N SER A 202 -10.90 8.25 28.77
CA SER A 202 -11.20 9.56 28.18
C SER A 202 -10.21 10.01 27.10
N PHE A 203 -8.99 9.49 27.12
CA PHE A 203 -7.94 9.77 26.14
C PHE A 203 -7.82 8.68 25.06
N ARG A 204 -8.75 7.72 25.03
CA ARG A 204 -8.78 6.67 24.01
C ARG A 204 -9.19 7.28 22.67
N ASN A 205 -8.29 7.21 21.70
CA ASN A 205 -8.58 7.57 20.33
C ASN A 205 -8.89 6.32 19.50
N LEU A 206 -9.99 6.37 18.74
CA LEU A 206 -10.43 5.27 17.89
C LEU A 206 -10.26 5.62 16.42
N SER A 207 -9.88 4.63 15.62
CA SER A 207 -9.78 4.78 14.16
C SER A 207 -10.42 3.60 13.44
N ASP A 208 -10.48 3.67 12.12
CA ASP A 208 -11.12 2.68 11.25
C ASP A 208 -10.14 1.60 10.80
N LYS A 209 -10.61 0.36 10.81
CA LYS A 209 -9.94 -0.84 10.32
C LYS A 209 -10.86 -1.55 9.34
N MET A 210 -10.26 -2.11 8.29
CA MET A 210 -10.95 -2.92 7.29
C MET A 210 -10.07 -4.10 6.89
N VAL A 211 -10.68 -5.21 6.50
CA VAL A 211 -9.99 -6.36 5.90
C VAL A 211 -10.41 -6.47 4.45
N ILE A 212 -9.45 -6.64 3.56
CA ILE A 212 -9.67 -6.85 2.13
C ILE A 212 -9.07 -8.18 1.71
N GLU A 213 -9.67 -8.81 0.70
CA GLU A 213 -9.18 -10.06 0.13
C GLU A 213 -8.55 -9.78 -1.23
N ILE A 214 -7.26 -10.07 -1.38
CA ILE A 214 -6.49 -9.81 -2.59
C ILE A 214 -6.07 -11.11 -3.28
N VAL A 215 -6.34 -11.21 -4.58
CA VAL A 215 -5.80 -12.27 -5.44
C VAL A 215 -4.58 -11.73 -6.21
N PRO A 216 -3.37 -12.31 -6.06
CA PRO A 216 -2.17 -11.82 -6.73
C PRO A 216 -2.27 -11.74 -8.27
N VAL A 217 -1.69 -10.71 -8.91
CA VAL A 217 -1.78 -10.49 -10.37
C VAL A 217 -1.06 -11.57 -11.18
N LYS A 218 -0.02 -12.21 -10.63
CA LYS A 218 0.64 -13.37 -11.27
C LYS A 218 -0.39 -14.46 -11.62
N ILE A 219 -1.42 -14.60 -10.79
CA ILE A 219 -2.53 -15.51 -10.99
C ILE A 219 -3.50 -14.99 -12.07
N VAL A 220 -3.89 -13.71 -11.98
CA VAL A 220 -4.88 -13.10 -12.88
C VAL A 220 -4.41 -13.04 -14.34
N ASN A 221 -3.16 -12.66 -14.58
CA ASN A 221 -2.61 -12.54 -15.94
C ASN A 221 -2.31 -13.90 -16.61
N SER A 222 -2.24 -14.96 -15.82
CA SER A 222 -1.94 -16.31 -16.29
C SER A 222 -3.20 -17.14 -16.53
N GLY A 223 -4.39 -16.50 -16.53
CA GLY A 223 -5.70 -17.15 -16.44
C GLY A 223 -5.96 -18.35 -17.37
N GLN A 224 -5.32 -18.45 -18.53
CA GLN A 224 -5.43 -19.65 -19.37
C GLN A 224 -4.45 -20.79 -18.99
N LYS A 225 -3.25 -20.47 -18.49
CA LYS A 225 -2.28 -21.47 -18.03
C LYS A 225 -2.62 -22.02 -16.65
N ILE A 226 -3.23 -21.20 -15.79
CA ILE A 226 -3.53 -21.63 -14.41
C ILE A 226 -4.78 -22.50 -14.32
N ILE A 227 -5.79 -22.34 -15.17
CA ILE A 227 -6.92 -23.29 -15.21
C ILE A 227 -6.44 -24.70 -15.62
N LEU A 228 -5.34 -24.79 -16.39
CA LEU A 228 -4.71 -26.05 -16.79
C LEU A 228 -3.77 -26.63 -15.72
N SER A 229 -3.34 -25.83 -14.74
CA SER A 229 -2.65 -26.32 -13.56
C SER A 229 -3.68 -26.55 -12.45
N ASN A 230 -3.72 -27.70 -11.80
CA ASN A 230 -4.63 -27.98 -10.68
C ASN A 230 -4.37 -27.12 -9.40
N GLU A 231 -3.77 -25.94 -9.53
CA GLU A 231 -3.45 -25.04 -8.44
C GLU A 231 -4.68 -24.20 -8.05
N ARG A 232 -5.10 -24.30 -6.79
CA ARG A 232 -6.20 -23.51 -6.25
C ARG A 232 -5.77 -22.05 -6.09
N LEU A 233 -6.55 -21.14 -6.64
CA LEU A 233 -6.39 -19.72 -6.42
C LEU A 233 -6.85 -19.39 -5.00
N GLN A 234 -5.94 -18.85 -4.19
CA GLN A 234 -6.24 -18.43 -2.83
C GLN A 234 -6.04 -16.92 -2.70
N ALA A 235 -7.03 -16.28 -2.09
CA ALA A 235 -6.92 -14.88 -1.70
C ALA A 235 -6.03 -14.74 -0.48
N ILE A 236 -5.44 -13.57 -0.34
CA ILE A 236 -4.66 -13.14 0.81
C ILE A 236 -5.45 -12.06 1.52
N SER A 237 -5.75 -12.28 2.80
CA SER A 237 -6.35 -11.27 3.66
C SER A 237 -5.34 -10.18 3.99
N VAL A 238 -5.72 -8.93 3.73
CA VAL A 238 -4.92 -7.74 4.02
C VAL A 238 -5.70 -6.82 4.97
N ILE A 239 -5.08 -6.46 6.09
CA ILE A 239 -5.62 -5.53 7.07
C ILE A 239 -5.18 -4.11 6.71
N LEU A 240 -6.16 -3.22 6.55
CA LEU A 240 -5.98 -1.79 6.31
C LEU A 240 -6.43 -0.99 7.52
N ARG A 241 -5.77 0.14 7.75
CA ARG A 241 -6.06 1.04 8.88
C ARG A 241 -6.02 2.50 8.46
N ASP A 242 -6.68 3.34 9.26
CA ASP A 242 -6.62 4.79 9.16
C ASP A 242 -7.00 5.28 7.75
N GLU A 243 -6.18 6.15 7.14
CA GLU A 243 -6.45 6.74 5.84
C GLU A 243 -6.46 5.74 4.68
N GLN A 244 -5.86 4.55 4.85
CA GLN A 244 -5.76 3.54 3.79
C GLN A 244 -7.12 2.95 3.42
N VAL A 245 -8.09 3.03 4.32
CA VAL A 245 -9.40 2.41 4.17
C VAL A 245 -10.28 3.16 3.15
N ASN A 246 -10.05 4.46 2.96
CA ASN A 246 -10.91 5.34 2.18
C ASN A 246 -10.77 5.17 0.65
N SER A 247 -9.67 4.57 0.18
CA SER A 247 -9.30 4.57 -1.24
C SER A 247 -9.51 3.23 -1.96
N ILE A 248 -10.19 2.26 -1.33
CA ILE A 248 -10.28 0.89 -1.85
C ILE A 248 -11.61 0.61 -2.54
N GLU A 249 -11.50 -0.07 -3.67
CA GLU A 249 -12.62 -0.43 -4.54
C GLU A 249 -12.51 -1.90 -4.94
N LEU A 250 -13.65 -2.59 -4.99
CA LEU A 250 -13.76 -3.96 -5.49
C LEU A 250 -13.37 -4.03 -6.98
N GLY A 251 -12.64 -5.08 -7.35
CA GLY A 251 -12.22 -5.37 -8.72
C GLY A 251 -11.11 -4.48 -9.26
N GLN A 252 -10.50 -3.63 -8.42
CA GLN A 252 -9.34 -2.83 -8.80
C GLN A 252 -8.02 -3.51 -8.39
N GLY A 253 -6.96 -3.22 -9.14
CA GLY A 253 -5.61 -3.66 -8.81
C GLY A 253 -4.93 -2.73 -7.79
N TYR A 254 -4.21 -3.31 -6.83
CA TYR A 254 -3.40 -2.58 -5.86
C TYR A 254 -2.02 -3.23 -5.66
N THR A 255 -1.04 -2.39 -5.33
CA THR A 255 0.23 -2.79 -4.74
C THR A 255 0.16 -2.50 -3.25
N VAL A 256 0.35 -3.52 -2.44
CA VAL A 256 0.37 -3.44 -0.98
C VAL A 256 1.78 -3.74 -0.50
N VAL A 257 2.29 -2.86 0.35
CA VAL A 257 3.51 -3.09 1.13
C VAL A 257 3.11 -3.21 2.59
N GLY A 258 3.55 -4.27 3.26
CA GLY A 258 3.10 -4.55 4.63
C GLY A 258 3.96 -5.58 5.34
N THR A 259 3.60 -5.88 6.57
CA THR A 259 4.25 -6.91 7.41
C THR A 259 3.33 -8.12 7.56
N CYS A 260 3.90 -9.32 7.54
CA CYS A 260 3.12 -10.54 7.78
C CYS A 260 2.64 -10.58 9.23
N ARG A 261 1.38 -10.98 9.42
CA ARG A 261 0.73 -11.09 10.72
C ARG A 261 0.12 -12.46 10.88
N VAL A 262 0.31 -13.05 12.05
CA VAL A 262 -0.30 -14.32 12.43
C VAL A 262 -1.16 -14.09 13.66
N ASP A 263 -2.47 -14.25 13.49
CA ASP A 263 -3.43 -14.22 14.58
C ASP A 263 -3.81 -15.66 14.94
N ARG A 264 -3.74 -15.98 16.25
CA ARG A 264 -4.13 -17.30 16.79
C ARG A 264 -5.44 -17.14 17.55
N ASN A 265 -6.52 -17.71 17.00
CA ASN A 265 -7.82 -17.72 17.62
C ASN A 265 -8.14 -19.14 18.08
N ALA A 266 -7.81 -19.45 19.34
CA ALA A 266 -7.92 -20.80 19.92
C ALA A 266 -7.19 -21.86 19.06
N GLU A 267 -7.91 -22.57 18.20
CA GLU A 267 -7.39 -23.65 17.33
C GLU A 267 -7.05 -23.17 15.91
N ASP A 268 -7.54 -22.00 15.49
CA ASP A 268 -7.33 -21.49 14.14
C ASP A 268 -6.14 -20.52 14.07
N ILE A 269 -5.29 -20.73 13.07
CA ILE A 269 -4.18 -19.83 12.72
C ILE A 269 -4.56 -19.09 11.44
N VAL A 270 -4.77 -17.79 11.57
CA VAL A 270 -5.04 -16.90 10.43
C VAL A 270 -3.78 -16.14 10.09
N ILE A 271 -3.33 -16.27 8.84
CA ILE A 271 -2.18 -15.53 8.31
C ILE A 271 -2.73 -14.41 7.45
N SER A 272 -2.36 -13.18 7.77
CA SER A 272 -2.78 -11.97 7.06
C SER A 272 -1.60 -11.05 6.83
N LEU A 273 -1.78 -10.06 5.96
CA LEU A 273 -0.82 -8.99 5.73
C LEU A 273 -1.34 -7.70 6.34
N GLU A 274 -0.59 -7.06 7.23
CA GLU A 274 -0.93 -5.72 7.70
C GLU A 274 -0.27 -4.66 6.82
N ALA A 275 -1.08 -3.83 6.17
CA ALA A 275 -0.58 -2.85 5.22
C ALA A 275 0.10 -1.67 5.93
N ASN A 276 1.33 -1.36 5.51
CA ASN A 276 1.98 -0.09 5.78
C ASN A 276 1.57 0.97 4.76
N ASN A 277 1.47 0.57 3.49
CA ASN A 277 0.97 1.42 2.43
C ASN A 277 0.25 0.61 1.34
N ILE A 278 -0.74 1.22 0.72
CA ILE A 278 -1.49 0.66 -0.39
C ILE A 278 -1.58 1.69 -1.52
N MET A 279 -1.28 1.26 -2.74
CA MET A 279 -1.24 2.11 -3.91
C MET A 279 -2.01 1.47 -5.04
N LYS A 280 -2.85 2.24 -5.75
CA LYS A 280 -3.59 1.74 -6.91
C LYS A 280 -2.59 1.28 -7.97
N PHE A 281 -2.64 -0.01 -8.31
CA PHE A 281 -1.77 -0.61 -9.29
C PHE A 281 -2.17 -0.12 -10.68
N LYS A 282 -1.28 0.62 -11.33
CA LYS A 282 -1.41 0.93 -12.75
C LYS A 282 -0.64 -0.13 -13.53
N PRO A 283 -1.30 -0.93 -14.40
CA PRO A 283 -0.60 -1.92 -15.20
C PRO A 283 0.51 -1.23 -16.00
N SER A 284 1.68 -1.86 -16.02
CA SER A 284 2.92 -1.35 -16.61
C SER A 284 2.84 -1.02 -18.11
N PHE A 285 1.74 -1.34 -18.80
CA PHE A 285 1.50 -0.83 -20.17
C PHE A 285 1.32 0.70 -20.21
N LEU A 286 0.86 1.31 -19.11
CA LEU A 286 0.74 2.76 -18.96
C LEU A 286 2.00 3.40 -18.39
N VAL A 287 2.96 2.59 -17.93
CA VAL A 287 4.24 3.09 -17.40
C VAL A 287 5.16 3.36 -18.59
N SER A 288 5.40 4.65 -18.83
CA SER A 288 6.47 5.18 -19.68
C SER A 288 6.30 4.97 -21.19
N LEU A 289 5.19 5.44 -21.75
CA LEU A 289 5.39 6.43 -22.82
C LEU A 289 5.60 7.75 -22.10
N SER A 290 6.85 8.07 -21.75
CA SER A 290 7.19 9.47 -21.52
C SER A 290 6.60 10.22 -22.72
N THR A 291 5.77 11.21 -22.45
CA THR A 291 5.09 12.07 -23.44
C THR A 291 6.07 12.93 -24.26
N SER A 292 7.32 12.48 -24.35
CA SER A 292 8.48 13.06 -25.03
C SER A 292 8.92 12.24 -26.27
N SER A 293 8.19 11.22 -26.71
CA SER A 293 8.50 10.63 -28.01
C SER A 293 8.15 11.64 -29.11
N ARG A 294 9.17 12.34 -29.64
CA ARG A 294 9.07 13.24 -30.82
C ARG A 294 8.34 12.58 -31.98
N ILE A 295 8.30 11.24 -32.03
CA ILE A 295 7.59 10.46 -33.04
C ILE A 295 6.07 10.57 -32.85
N ILE A 296 5.56 10.45 -31.62
CA ILE A 296 4.12 10.59 -31.33
C ILE A 296 3.65 12.02 -31.62
N GLN A 297 4.45 13.02 -31.25
CA GLN A 297 4.16 14.42 -31.56
C GLN A 297 4.14 14.67 -33.08
N LYS A 298 5.16 14.22 -33.82
CA LYS A 298 5.18 14.32 -35.28
C LYS A 298 4.00 13.61 -35.95
N LEU A 299 3.62 12.44 -35.44
CA LEU A 299 2.46 11.70 -35.95
C LEU A 299 1.14 12.43 -35.67
N HIS A 300 1.00 12.99 -34.46
CA HIS A 300 -0.14 13.84 -34.11
C HIS A 300 -0.21 15.06 -35.03
N ASP A 301 0.89 15.78 -35.23
CA ASP A 301 0.97 16.97 -36.09
C ASP A 301 0.59 16.67 -37.54
N VAL A 302 1.04 15.54 -38.10
CA VAL A 302 0.63 15.10 -39.44
C VAL A 302 -0.87 14.79 -39.49
N CYS A 303 -1.44 14.26 -38.41
CA CYS A 303 -2.85 13.92 -38.32
C CYS A 303 -3.78 15.08 -37.99
N THR A 304 -3.27 16.25 -37.58
CA THR A 304 -4.10 17.45 -37.36
C THR A 304 -4.81 17.96 -38.62
N ARG A 305 -4.33 17.56 -39.81
CA ARG A 305 -4.91 17.95 -41.11
C ARG A 305 -6.30 17.39 -41.37
N SER A 306 -6.70 16.33 -40.65
CA SER A 306 -8.05 15.79 -40.72
C SER A 306 -8.41 15.09 -39.40
N PRO A 307 -9.58 15.39 -38.81
CA PRO A 307 -10.01 14.78 -37.55
C PRO A 307 -10.17 13.24 -37.66
N TRP A 308 -10.28 12.70 -38.87
CA TRP A 308 -10.44 11.27 -39.12
C TRP A 308 -9.14 10.51 -39.34
N LEU A 309 -8.05 11.22 -39.65
CA LEU A 309 -6.81 10.57 -40.06
C LEU A 309 -6.20 9.76 -38.91
N TRP A 310 -6.18 10.34 -37.71
CA TRP A 310 -5.67 9.67 -36.52
C TRP A 310 -6.50 8.44 -36.10
N PRO A 311 -7.85 8.55 -35.91
CA PRO A 311 -8.68 7.37 -35.63
C PRO A 311 -8.59 6.29 -36.71
N PHE A 312 -8.49 6.67 -37.98
CA PHE A 312 -8.37 5.73 -39.09
C PHE A 312 -7.03 4.98 -39.05
N PHE A 313 -5.92 5.68 -38.84
CA PHE A 313 -4.61 5.05 -38.67
C PHE A 313 -4.59 4.09 -37.49
N LEU A 314 -5.12 4.52 -36.33
CA LEU A 314 -5.25 3.66 -35.16
C LEU A 314 -6.09 2.42 -35.47
N ALA A 315 -7.25 2.58 -36.11
CA ALA A 315 -8.10 1.45 -36.49
C ALA A 315 -7.40 0.51 -37.48
N HIS A 316 -6.55 1.03 -38.37
CA HIS A 316 -5.79 0.22 -39.33
C HIS A 316 -4.73 -0.67 -38.65
N ILE A 317 -4.11 -0.20 -37.57
CA ILE A 317 -3.09 -0.96 -36.81
C ILE A 317 -3.67 -1.78 -35.65
N PHE A 318 -4.84 -1.42 -35.13
CA PHE A 318 -5.45 -1.99 -33.93
C PHE A 318 -5.81 -3.47 -34.10
N GLY A 319 -5.07 -4.41 -33.53
CA GLY A 319 -5.32 -5.84 -33.76
C GLY A 319 -4.86 -6.35 -35.13
N ALA A 320 -3.89 -5.68 -35.76
CA ALA A 320 -3.30 -6.09 -37.04
C ALA A 320 -2.67 -7.50 -37.03
N ARG A 321 -2.40 -8.06 -35.83
CA ARG A 321 -1.96 -9.44 -35.64
C ARG A 321 -3.10 -10.48 -35.74
N ILE A 322 -4.35 -10.03 -35.71
CA ILE A 322 -5.56 -10.86 -35.72
C ILE A 322 -6.22 -10.81 -37.10
N VAL A 323 -6.37 -9.59 -37.62
CA VAL A 323 -6.91 -9.35 -38.97
C VAL A 323 -6.00 -8.41 -39.76
N PRO A 324 -5.88 -8.57 -41.09
CA PRO A 324 -5.10 -7.65 -41.92
C PRO A 324 -5.51 -6.19 -41.77
N GLY A 325 -4.57 -5.28 -42.08
CA GLY A 325 -4.84 -3.84 -42.13
C GLY A 325 -6.01 -3.53 -43.07
N GLY A 326 -6.97 -2.72 -42.61
CA GLY A 326 -8.15 -2.34 -43.38
C GLY A 326 -9.32 -3.34 -43.34
N TYR A 327 -9.10 -4.59 -42.95
CA TYR A 327 -10.20 -5.54 -42.72
C TYR A 327 -10.96 -5.20 -41.43
N MET A 328 -12.29 -5.32 -41.45
CA MET A 328 -13.19 -4.98 -40.33
C MET A 328 -12.95 -3.58 -39.75
N ILE A 329 -12.56 -2.61 -40.57
CA ILE A 329 -12.14 -1.27 -40.12
C ILE A 329 -13.21 -0.54 -39.29
N LYS A 330 -14.49 -0.71 -39.64
CA LYS A 330 -15.62 -0.12 -38.89
C LYS A 330 -15.69 -0.67 -37.47
N LEU A 331 -15.58 -1.99 -37.31
CA LEU A 331 -15.59 -2.61 -35.98
C LEU A 331 -14.38 -2.18 -35.15
N ARG A 332 -13.19 -2.16 -35.76
CA ARG A 332 -11.95 -1.73 -35.10
C ARG A 332 -12.04 -0.27 -34.63
N LEU A 333 -12.63 0.60 -35.45
CA LEU A 333 -12.90 2.00 -35.09
C LEU A 333 -13.93 2.10 -33.95
N LEU A 334 -15.03 1.36 -34.02
CA LEU A 334 -16.04 1.35 -32.94
C LEU A 334 -15.44 0.88 -31.62
N LEU A 335 -14.62 -0.19 -31.64
CA LEU A 335 -13.92 -0.69 -30.45
C LEU A 335 -12.97 0.36 -29.88
N LEU A 336 -12.21 1.07 -30.72
CA LEU A 336 -11.35 2.17 -30.28
C LEU A 336 -12.14 3.33 -29.67
N ILE A 337 -13.26 3.71 -30.27
CA ILE A 337 -14.15 4.75 -29.72
C ILE A 337 -14.64 4.30 -28.34
N SER A 338 -15.14 3.07 -28.23
CA SER A 338 -15.61 2.49 -26.97
C SER A 338 -14.54 2.49 -25.87
N LEU A 339 -13.26 2.29 -26.22
CA LEU A 339 -12.14 2.32 -25.28
C LEU A 339 -11.76 3.71 -24.79
N VAL A 340 -12.07 4.76 -25.54
CA VAL A 340 -11.69 6.15 -25.24
C VAL A 340 -12.83 6.93 -24.58
N LEU A 341 -14.08 6.52 -24.81
CA LEU A 341 -15.23 7.14 -24.18
C LEU A 341 -15.18 7.01 -22.66
N ASP A 342 -15.57 8.08 -21.96
CA ASP A 342 -15.77 8.07 -20.53
C ASP A 342 -17.08 7.34 -20.21
N PRO A 343 -17.04 6.16 -19.58
CA PRO A 343 -18.23 5.36 -19.32
C PRO A 343 -19.23 6.05 -18.39
N GLU A 344 -18.82 7.05 -17.61
CA GLU A 344 -19.72 7.81 -16.73
C GLU A 344 -20.56 8.83 -17.50
N VAL A 345 -20.09 9.28 -18.66
CA VAL A 345 -20.75 10.31 -19.47
C VAL A 345 -21.39 9.71 -20.72
N ASN A 346 -20.67 8.85 -21.43
CA ASN A 346 -21.10 8.27 -22.70
C ASN A 346 -20.55 6.85 -22.84
N TYR A 347 -21.42 5.88 -23.11
CA TYR A 347 -21.00 4.51 -23.41
C TYR A 347 -21.47 4.09 -24.80
N LEU A 348 -20.69 3.23 -25.44
CA LEU A 348 -21.00 2.65 -26.75
C LEU A 348 -21.14 1.14 -26.62
N HIS A 349 -22.35 0.63 -26.81
CA HIS A 349 -22.59 -0.80 -26.92
C HIS A 349 -22.30 -1.27 -28.36
N ILE A 350 -21.52 -2.35 -28.49
CA ILE A 350 -21.11 -2.89 -29.78
C ILE A 350 -21.57 -4.35 -29.85
N LEU A 351 -22.37 -4.65 -30.87
CA LEU A 351 -22.77 -6.02 -31.21
C LEU A 351 -22.29 -6.33 -32.63
N SER A 352 -21.44 -7.34 -32.76
CA SER A 352 -20.96 -7.84 -34.04
C SER A 352 -21.59 -9.21 -34.33
N ILE A 353 -22.32 -9.31 -35.44
CA ILE A 353 -22.95 -10.56 -35.90
C ILE A 353 -22.38 -10.90 -37.28
N GLY A 354 -21.94 -12.13 -37.48
CA GLY A 354 -21.51 -12.62 -38.79
C GLY A 354 -20.98 -14.04 -38.74
N LYS A 355 -20.61 -14.55 -39.92
CA LYS A 355 -20.13 -15.94 -40.09
C LYS A 355 -18.78 -16.20 -39.42
N GLU A 356 -17.93 -15.18 -39.31
CA GLU A 356 -16.56 -15.26 -38.76
C GLU A 356 -16.52 -14.96 -37.25
N SER A 357 -17.31 -15.67 -36.45
CA SER A 357 -17.45 -15.45 -35.00
C SER A 357 -16.12 -15.47 -34.23
N SER A 358 -15.16 -16.29 -34.65
CA SER A 358 -13.83 -16.40 -34.03
C SER A 358 -12.97 -15.14 -34.19
N LEU A 359 -13.06 -14.45 -35.33
CA LEU A 359 -12.32 -13.21 -35.58
C LEU A 359 -12.90 -12.05 -34.77
N TYR A 360 -14.23 -11.94 -34.71
CA TYR A 360 -14.91 -10.96 -33.87
C TYR A 360 -14.54 -11.14 -32.40
N PHE A 361 -14.60 -12.39 -31.91
CA PHE A 361 -14.23 -12.72 -30.54
C PHE A 361 -12.77 -12.35 -30.23
N SER A 362 -11.85 -12.70 -31.12
CA SER A 362 -10.42 -12.39 -30.96
C SER A 362 -10.15 -10.88 -30.94
N LEU A 363 -10.83 -10.10 -31.79
CA LEU A 363 -10.72 -8.64 -31.81
C LEU A 363 -11.26 -8.00 -30.52
N VAL A 364 -12.39 -8.48 -30.00
CA VAL A 364 -12.94 -8.00 -28.72
C VAL A 364 -12.00 -8.36 -27.56
N GLN A 365 -11.47 -9.59 -27.51
CA GLN A 365 -10.46 -9.98 -26.51
C GLN A 365 -9.19 -9.15 -26.60
N PHE A 366 -8.79 -8.74 -27.81
CA PHE A 366 -7.66 -7.83 -27.97
C PHE A 366 -7.97 -6.44 -27.43
N ALA A 367 -9.17 -5.90 -27.70
CA ALA A 367 -9.62 -4.61 -27.20
C ALA A 367 -9.67 -4.57 -25.66
N GLN A 368 -10.13 -5.66 -25.03
CA GLN A 368 -10.20 -5.79 -23.57
C GLN A 368 -8.87 -5.50 -22.88
N LYS A 369 -7.73 -5.82 -23.50
CA LYS A 369 -6.39 -5.57 -22.93
C LYS A 369 -6.07 -4.09 -22.72
N PHE A 370 -6.78 -3.19 -23.42
CA PHE A 370 -6.60 -1.74 -23.33
C PHE A 370 -7.63 -1.09 -22.41
N ALA A 371 -8.68 -1.81 -22.03
CA ALA A 371 -9.68 -1.30 -21.10
C ALA A 371 -9.12 -1.20 -19.69
N GLN A 372 -9.48 -0.15 -18.96
CA GLN A 372 -9.10 -0.01 -17.55
C GLN A 372 -9.76 -1.10 -16.67
N ARG A 373 -10.98 -1.51 -17.03
CA ARG A 373 -11.75 -2.59 -16.39
C ARG A 373 -12.43 -3.40 -17.47
N PHE A 374 -12.35 -4.73 -17.42
CA PHE A 374 -13.11 -5.61 -18.28
C PHE A 374 -13.49 -6.89 -17.55
N PHE A 375 -14.64 -7.45 -17.89
CA PHE A 375 -15.12 -8.73 -17.38
C PHE A 375 -15.61 -9.58 -18.56
N PRO A 376 -14.84 -10.60 -19.00
CA PRO A 376 -15.23 -11.42 -20.13
C PRO A 376 -16.35 -12.38 -19.71
N VAL A 377 -17.50 -12.29 -20.38
CA VAL A 377 -18.59 -13.26 -20.25
C VAL A 377 -18.68 -14.05 -21.55
N SER A 378 -18.64 -15.38 -21.47
CA SER A 378 -18.83 -16.26 -22.62
C SER A 378 -19.92 -17.28 -22.31
N VAL A 379 -20.84 -17.48 -23.25
CA VAL A 379 -21.84 -18.56 -23.19
C VAL A 379 -21.17 -19.94 -23.38
N ALA A 380 -19.98 -19.98 -23.98
CA ALA A 380 -19.20 -21.21 -24.17
C ALA A 380 -18.40 -21.64 -22.94
N SER A 381 -18.72 -21.08 -21.77
CA SER A 381 -18.22 -21.55 -20.47
C SER A 381 -19.38 -22.15 -19.67
N PRO A 382 -19.93 -23.31 -20.05
CA PRO A 382 -20.50 -24.15 -19.01
C PRO A 382 -19.34 -24.54 -18.10
N LEU A 383 -19.57 -24.44 -16.80
CA LEU A 383 -18.89 -25.28 -15.83
C LEU A 383 -19.00 -26.72 -16.35
N SER A 384 -17.96 -27.23 -17.03
CA SER A 384 -17.79 -28.66 -17.22
C SER A 384 -17.30 -29.23 -15.89
N LEU A 385 -18.21 -29.26 -14.93
CA LEU A 385 -18.23 -30.28 -13.88
C LEU A 385 -18.82 -31.53 -14.53
N LEU A 386 -18.15 -32.68 -14.29
CA LEU A 386 -18.41 -34.02 -14.83
C LEU A 386 -17.73 -34.18 -16.22
N ASP A 387 -16.59 -34.86 -16.33
CA ASP A 387 -16.33 -36.26 -15.95
C ASP A 387 -14.97 -36.50 -15.26
#